data_AF-A0A834CAS6-F1
#
_entry.id   AF-A0A834CAS6-F1
#
_cell.length_a   1.000
_cell.length_b   1.000
_cell.length_c   1.000
_cell.angle_alpha   90.00
_cell.angle_beta   90.00
_cell.angle_gamma   90.00
#
_symmetry.space_group_name_H-M   'P 1'
#
loop_
_entity.id
_entity.type
_entity.pdbx_description
1 polymer ?
#
loop_
_entity_poly.entity_id
_entity_poly.type
_entity_poly.pdbx_seq_one_letter_code
_entity_poly.pdbx_strand_id
1 'polypeptide(L)'
;MLLFLLLVFLPAVPIETEVVGTLADCLGFFVKETPPEIPDILVGGNILNQTRYKIICQTFEDIRRFLTLYDTDNKIPVFSAYRFTGAPSKSKRPGGNIWKIEPQLEDDINMRSLRQSDTLRNQATDSDYSNDQGYHKGHLYPNSHAPDMDAKRSTFTLTNAVPQVGSFNCGNWAQMEKRTKCFMEKNCINASGKIEAFVVTGAEPGNETLNNTMNIPSRMWSAFCCHNSREGVWYSKAYWGPNVFKGIVKESSHQEMKATFGIEIFPVMFSFLNNVDSSRTHPCEKENPFQSEITTDTAPPSTTDHSSPAEKTTFPPNSTPASPMTPKTTTTLAAATKTTQPTSITSRYTSVINQEDCEDDEETNS
;
A
#
# COMPACT_ATOMS: atom_id res chain seq x y z
N MET A 1 37.38 -50.54 21.54
CA MET A 1 36.13 -49.74 21.52
C MET A 1 36.32 -48.60 20.53
N LEU A 2 35.86 -48.79 19.28
CA LEU A 2 35.81 -47.71 18.30
C LEU A 2 34.46 -47.00 18.47
N LEU A 3 34.48 -45.73 18.85
CA LEU A 3 33.30 -44.88 18.97
C LEU A 3 32.88 -44.45 17.55
N PHE A 4 31.75 -44.96 17.06
CA PHE A 4 31.16 -44.45 15.82
C PHE A 4 30.42 -43.13 16.13
N LEU A 5 30.98 -42.01 15.67
CA LEU A 5 30.28 -40.72 15.57
C LEU A 5 29.24 -40.82 14.45
N LEU A 6 27.97 -40.94 14.84
CA LEU A 6 26.82 -40.74 13.94
C LEU A 6 26.73 -39.25 13.58
N LEU A 7 27.36 -38.87 12.48
CA LEU A 7 27.09 -37.61 11.78
C LEU A 7 25.69 -37.71 11.17
N VAL A 8 24.70 -37.15 11.86
CA VAL A 8 23.37 -36.91 11.30
C VAL A 8 23.52 -35.80 10.26
N PHE A 9 23.71 -36.19 9.00
CA PHE A 9 23.53 -35.28 7.87
C PHE A 9 22.03 -34.99 7.77
N LEU A 10 21.59 -33.92 8.42
CA LEU A 10 20.35 -33.25 8.02
C LEU A 10 20.59 -32.76 6.58
N PRO A 11 19.81 -33.20 5.58
CA PRO A 11 19.93 -32.61 4.25
C PRO A 11 19.60 -31.12 4.42
N ALA A 12 20.61 -30.27 4.19
CA ALA A 12 20.37 -28.87 3.96
C ALA A 12 19.61 -28.81 2.63
N VAL A 13 18.28 -28.77 2.71
CA VAL A 13 17.46 -28.43 1.55
C VAL A 13 17.87 -27.00 1.21
N PRO A 14 18.51 -26.73 0.06
CA PRO A 14 18.74 -25.37 -0.36
C PRO A 14 17.38 -24.67 -0.34
N ILE A 15 17.28 -23.54 0.35
CA ILE A 15 16.06 -22.73 0.38
C ILE A 15 16.01 -22.02 -0.97
N GLU A 16 15.69 -22.78 -2.02
CA GLU A 16 15.40 -22.19 -3.31
C GLU A 16 14.14 -21.34 -3.16
N THR A 17 14.09 -20.23 -3.89
CA THR A 17 12.84 -19.48 -4.04
C THR A 17 11.86 -20.47 -4.68
N GLU A 18 10.59 -20.53 -4.27
CA GLU A 18 9.69 -21.57 -4.77
C GLU A 18 8.31 -21.00 -5.02
N VAL A 19 7.83 -21.17 -6.26
CA VAL A 19 6.39 -21.16 -6.53
C VAL A 19 5.85 -22.45 -5.92
N VAL A 20 5.23 -22.33 -4.76
CA VAL A 20 4.80 -23.49 -3.96
C VAL A 20 3.36 -23.90 -4.27
N GLY A 21 3.05 -25.17 -4.01
CA GLY A 21 1.72 -25.72 -4.20
C GLY A 21 0.72 -25.29 -3.11
N THR A 22 1.18 -25.01 -1.89
CA THR A 22 0.33 -24.66 -0.76
C THR A 22 0.93 -23.55 0.11
N LEU A 23 0.10 -22.80 0.85
CA LEU A 23 0.61 -21.77 1.75
C LEU A 23 1.39 -22.37 2.92
N ALA A 24 1.14 -23.64 3.26
CA ALA A 24 1.85 -24.37 4.30
C ALA A 24 3.32 -24.64 3.96
N ASP A 25 3.70 -24.57 2.67
CA ASP A 25 5.09 -24.69 2.25
C ASP A 25 5.88 -23.38 2.48
N CYS A 26 5.18 -22.30 2.86
CA CYS A 26 5.68 -20.95 3.01
C CYS A 26 5.35 -20.29 4.37
N LEU A 27 5.72 -20.97 5.45
CA LEU A 27 5.36 -20.58 6.82
C LEU A 27 6.07 -19.31 7.31
N GLY A 28 5.49 -18.69 8.34
CA GLY A 28 6.11 -17.64 9.16
C GLY A 28 5.55 -16.23 8.91
N PHE A 29 4.59 -16.09 8.00
CA PHE A 29 4.04 -14.80 7.59
C PHE A 29 2.60 -14.55 8.05
N PHE A 30 1.97 -15.54 8.70
CA PHE A 30 0.60 -15.43 9.19
C PHE A 30 0.50 -15.71 10.68
N VAL A 31 -0.47 -15.05 11.32
CA VAL A 31 -0.76 -15.31 12.73
C VAL A 31 -1.25 -16.75 12.87
N LYS A 32 -0.55 -17.56 13.68
CA LYS A 32 -0.83 -19.00 13.86
C LYS A 32 -0.81 -19.78 12.54
N GLU A 33 -0.02 -19.32 11.56
CA GLU A 33 0.06 -19.94 10.23
C GLU A 33 -1.29 -20.08 9.52
N THR A 34 -2.25 -19.22 9.87
CA THR A 34 -3.59 -19.25 9.28
C THR A 34 -3.71 -18.14 8.24
N PRO A 35 -3.79 -18.48 6.95
CA PRO A 35 -3.88 -17.48 5.90
C PRO A 35 -5.27 -16.82 5.83
N PRO A 36 -5.41 -15.72 5.07
CA PRO A 36 -6.71 -15.11 4.81
C PRO A 36 -7.67 -16.05 4.08
N GLU A 37 -8.97 -15.83 4.28
CA GLU A 37 -10.02 -16.36 3.40
C GLU A 37 -10.43 -15.27 2.41
N ILE A 38 -10.29 -15.58 1.11
CA ILE A 38 -10.65 -14.69 0.01
C ILE A 38 -11.65 -15.43 -0.87
N PRO A 39 -12.90 -14.94 -0.97
CA PRO A 39 -13.94 -15.58 -1.76
C PRO A 39 -13.47 -15.91 -3.17
N ASP A 40 -13.82 -17.11 -3.64
CA ASP A 40 -13.53 -17.63 -4.98
C ASP A 40 -12.03 -17.79 -5.33
N ILE A 41 -11.11 -17.42 -4.44
CA ILE A 41 -9.66 -17.48 -4.65
C ILE A 41 -8.98 -18.44 -3.66
N LEU A 42 -9.12 -18.17 -2.37
CA LEU A 42 -8.43 -18.85 -1.28
C LEU A 42 -9.44 -19.22 -0.19
N VAL A 43 -9.87 -20.49 -0.17
CA VAL A 43 -10.91 -20.99 0.74
C VAL A 43 -10.42 -22.18 1.56
N GLY A 44 -10.47 -22.06 2.88
CA GLY A 44 -9.95 -23.06 3.81
C GLY A 44 -8.45 -23.32 3.62
N GLY A 45 -7.69 -22.29 3.24
CA GLY A 45 -6.28 -22.39 2.88
C GLY A 45 -5.99 -23.02 1.51
N ASN A 46 -7.01 -23.34 0.71
CA ASN A 46 -6.85 -23.94 -0.62
C ASN A 46 -7.08 -22.92 -1.74
N ILE A 47 -6.18 -22.90 -2.72
CA ILE A 47 -6.35 -22.13 -3.95
C ILE A 47 -7.34 -22.86 -4.86
N LEU A 48 -8.43 -22.20 -5.23
CA LEU A 48 -9.47 -22.79 -6.07
C LEU A 48 -9.06 -22.91 -7.54
N ASN A 49 -8.27 -21.97 -8.05
CA ASN A 49 -7.71 -22.02 -9.40
C ASN A 49 -6.17 -21.98 -9.37
N GLN A 50 -5.55 -23.14 -9.23
CA GLN A 50 -4.09 -23.28 -9.17
C GLN A 50 -3.37 -23.03 -10.50
N THR A 51 -4.10 -22.94 -11.62
CA THR A 51 -3.50 -22.56 -12.92
C THR A 51 -3.24 -21.06 -12.99
N ARG A 52 -4.10 -20.25 -12.37
CA ARG A 52 -4.05 -18.79 -12.36
C ARG A 52 -3.36 -18.22 -11.12
N TYR A 53 -3.72 -18.70 -9.94
CA TYR A 53 -3.20 -18.16 -8.70
C TYR A 53 -1.97 -18.94 -8.25
N LYS A 54 -0.85 -18.23 -8.06
CA LYS A 54 0.45 -18.80 -7.72
C LYS A 54 0.93 -18.27 -6.37
N ILE A 55 1.36 -19.17 -5.50
CA ILE A 55 1.96 -18.79 -4.22
C ILE A 55 3.45 -18.66 -4.46
N ILE A 56 4.02 -17.53 -4.07
CA ILE A 56 5.43 -17.24 -4.22
C ILE A 56 6.01 -17.03 -2.83
N CYS A 57 6.92 -17.92 -2.42
CA CYS A 57 7.80 -17.64 -1.30
C CYS A 57 8.89 -16.70 -1.77
N GLN A 58 8.78 -15.42 -1.44
CA GLN A 58 9.70 -14.39 -1.91
C GLN A 58 11.00 -14.52 -1.13
N THR A 59 11.98 -15.17 -1.75
CA THR A 59 13.30 -15.47 -1.17
C THR A 59 14.34 -14.58 -1.83
N PHE A 60 15.19 -13.98 -1.01
CA PHE A 60 16.31 -13.17 -1.47
C PHE A 60 17.52 -13.45 -0.60
N GLU A 61 18.66 -13.77 -1.22
CA GLU A 61 19.88 -14.24 -0.56
C GLU A 61 19.59 -15.44 0.36
N ASP A 62 18.89 -16.45 -0.16
CA ASP A 62 18.48 -17.70 0.52
C ASP A 62 17.61 -17.52 1.77
N ILE A 63 17.10 -16.31 2.01
CA ILE A 63 16.21 -16.00 3.13
C ILE A 63 14.81 -15.72 2.60
N ARG A 64 13.82 -16.46 3.10
CA ARG A 64 12.39 -16.16 2.88
C ARG A 64 12.05 -14.84 3.54
N ARG A 65 11.67 -13.84 2.74
CA ARG A 65 11.41 -12.47 3.20
C ARG A 65 9.92 -12.20 3.42
N PHE A 66 9.08 -12.69 2.51
CA PHE A 66 7.62 -12.55 2.57
C PHE A 66 6.95 -13.58 1.65
N LEU A 67 5.62 -13.66 1.69
CA LEU A 67 4.83 -14.45 0.76
C LEU A 67 4.00 -13.53 -0.13
N THR A 68 3.81 -13.92 -1.38
CA THR A 68 2.84 -13.30 -2.29
C THR A 68 1.90 -14.36 -2.84
N LEU A 69 0.59 -14.11 -2.81
CA LEU A 69 -0.37 -14.81 -3.66
C LEU A 69 -0.59 -13.97 -4.92
N TYR A 70 -0.19 -14.49 -6.07
CA TYR A 70 -0.12 -13.76 -7.33
C TYR A 70 -1.17 -14.23 -8.34
N ASP A 71 -1.81 -13.29 -9.04
CA ASP A 71 -2.77 -13.55 -10.12
C ASP A 71 -2.06 -13.41 -11.47
N THR A 72 -1.78 -14.52 -12.15
CA THR A 72 -1.04 -14.51 -13.43
C THR A 72 -1.84 -13.91 -14.58
N ASP A 73 -3.18 -13.97 -14.53
CA ASP A 73 -4.03 -13.43 -15.58
C ASP A 73 -4.07 -11.89 -15.51
N ASN A 74 -4.23 -11.37 -14.28
CA ASN A 74 -4.24 -9.93 -14.04
C ASN A 74 -2.84 -9.32 -13.91
N LYS A 75 -1.81 -10.16 -13.76
CA LYS A 75 -0.41 -9.78 -13.52
C LYS A 75 -0.21 -8.83 -12.34
N ILE A 76 -0.98 -9.04 -11.28
CA ILE A 76 -0.87 -8.31 -10.02
C ILE A 76 -0.98 -9.28 -8.83
N PRO A 77 -0.36 -8.96 -7.67
CA PRO A 77 -0.63 -9.70 -6.45
C PRO A 77 -2.09 -9.57 -6.02
N VAL A 78 -2.67 -10.69 -5.59
CA VAL A 78 -3.90 -10.70 -4.79
C VAL A 78 -3.60 -10.12 -3.41
N PHE A 79 -2.53 -10.62 -2.77
CA PHE A 79 -1.97 -10.06 -1.55
C PHE A 79 -0.49 -10.43 -1.36
N SER A 80 0.21 -9.64 -0.56
CA SER A 80 1.49 -10.01 0.05
C SER A 80 1.35 -10.06 1.58
N ALA A 81 1.98 -11.03 2.21
CA ALA A 81 1.99 -11.23 3.65
C ALA A 81 3.43 -11.27 4.19
N TYR A 82 3.72 -10.53 5.25
CA TYR A 82 5.06 -10.45 5.82
C TYR A 82 5.03 -10.30 7.34
N ARG A 83 6.14 -10.69 7.96
CA ARG A 83 6.37 -10.50 9.39
C ARG A 83 7.20 -9.24 9.62
N PHE A 84 6.60 -8.26 10.29
CA PHE A 84 7.27 -7.03 10.67
C PHE A 84 8.04 -7.22 11.98
N THR A 85 9.34 -6.94 11.97
CA THR A 85 10.23 -7.10 13.14
C THR A 85 10.90 -5.79 13.56
N GLY A 86 10.32 -4.65 13.17
CA GLY A 86 10.93 -3.33 13.27
C GLY A 86 11.73 -2.97 12.02
N ALA A 87 11.72 -1.69 11.65
CA ALA A 87 12.51 -1.18 10.55
C ALA A 87 13.51 -0.12 11.04
N PRO A 88 14.70 0.00 10.42
CA PRO A 88 15.66 1.02 10.81
C PRO A 88 15.08 2.42 10.62
N SER A 89 15.31 3.31 11.58
CA SER A 89 14.79 4.69 11.56
C SER A 89 15.40 5.58 10.48
N LYS A 90 16.57 5.21 9.93
CA LYS A 90 17.30 5.96 8.89
C LYS A 90 17.95 5.04 7.88
N SER A 91 17.17 4.21 7.21
CA SER A 91 17.65 3.41 6.09
C SER A 91 17.09 3.98 4.82
N LYS A 92 17.96 4.23 3.84
CA LYS A 92 17.59 4.71 2.51
C LYS A 92 16.97 3.61 1.66
N ARG A 93 16.19 3.99 0.66
CA ARG A 93 15.83 3.18 -0.50
C ARG A 93 17.09 2.55 -1.12
N PRO A 94 17.05 1.27 -1.53
CA PRO A 94 18.12 0.67 -2.34
C PRO A 94 18.31 1.47 -3.64
N GLY A 95 19.55 1.80 -4.01
CA GLY A 95 19.83 2.52 -5.26
C GLY A 95 19.99 1.61 -6.48
N GLY A 96 19.85 2.18 -7.69
CA GLY A 96 20.13 1.53 -8.97
C GLY A 96 18.92 0.88 -9.64
N ASN A 97 19.16 0.05 -10.66
CA ASN A 97 18.11 -0.78 -11.25
C ASN A 97 17.82 -1.98 -10.33
N ILE A 98 16.84 -1.81 -9.45
CA ILE A 98 16.57 -2.72 -8.32
C ILE A 98 15.36 -3.62 -8.52
N TRP A 99 14.51 -3.34 -9.51
CA TRP A 99 13.31 -4.12 -9.78
C TRP A 99 13.70 -5.49 -10.37
N LYS A 100 13.05 -6.53 -9.83
CA LYS A 100 13.29 -7.93 -10.15
C LYS A 100 12.00 -8.59 -10.62
N ILE A 101 12.19 -9.75 -11.23
CA ILE A 101 11.15 -10.68 -11.66
C ILE A 101 11.26 -11.96 -10.84
N GLU A 102 10.22 -12.78 -10.89
CA GLU A 102 10.18 -14.15 -10.36
C GLU A 102 10.17 -15.15 -11.53
N PRO A 103 11.32 -15.59 -12.05
CA PRO A 103 11.40 -16.45 -13.23
C PRO A 103 10.67 -17.80 -13.08
N GLN A 104 10.36 -18.19 -11.85
CA GLN A 104 9.65 -19.43 -11.50
C GLN A 104 8.21 -19.44 -11.97
N LEU A 105 7.64 -18.28 -12.28
CA LEU A 105 6.36 -18.18 -12.97
C LEU A 105 6.46 -18.57 -14.45
N GLU A 106 7.68 -18.69 -15.00
CA GLU A 106 7.98 -19.04 -16.39
C GLU A 106 8.87 -20.30 -16.52
N ASP A 107 8.88 -21.16 -15.50
CA ASP A 107 9.68 -22.39 -15.43
C ASP A 107 11.22 -22.18 -15.37
N ASP A 108 11.70 -21.07 -14.78
CA ASP A 108 13.12 -20.76 -14.54
C ASP A 108 13.41 -20.53 -13.03
N ILE A 109 14.68 -20.39 -12.63
CA ILE A 109 15.13 -20.36 -11.23
C ILE A 109 15.30 -18.93 -10.67
N ASN A 110 14.89 -18.76 -9.40
CA ASN A 110 15.19 -17.71 -8.42
C ASN A 110 14.95 -16.23 -8.82
N MET A 111 14.57 -15.41 -7.83
CA MET A 111 14.40 -13.96 -7.99
C MET A 111 15.65 -13.31 -8.62
N ARG A 112 15.48 -12.57 -9.73
CA ARG A 112 16.58 -11.92 -10.44
C ARG A 112 16.12 -10.72 -11.28
N SER A 113 17.07 -9.92 -11.76
CA SER A 113 16.78 -8.89 -12.76
C SER A 113 16.36 -9.49 -14.10
N LEU A 114 15.50 -8.77 -14.83
CA LEU A 114 15.07 -9.11 -16.18
C LEU A 114 16.27 -9.13 -17.14
N ARG A 115 16.40 -10.17 -17.95
CA ARG A 115 17.39 -10.32 -19.02
C ARG A 115 16.74 -10.02 -20.37
N GLN A 116 17.52 -9.56 -21.33
CA GLN A 116 17.02 -9.24 -22.68
C GLN A 116 16.39 -10.45 -23.40
N SER A 117 16.83 -11.66 -23.08
CA SER A 117 16.31 -12.91 -23.65
C SER A 117 15.01 -13.39 -23.03
N ASP A 118 14.59 -12.81 -21.90
CA ASP A 118 13.42 -13.29 -21.17
C ASP A 118 12.13 -12.93 -21.93
N THR A 119 11.21 -13.89 -22.00
CA THR A 119 9.84 -13.68 -22.49
C THR A 119 8.88 -14.11 -21.40
N LEU A 120 8.39 -13.15 -20.62
CA LEU A 120 7.53 -13.43 -19.48
C LEU A 120 6.05 -13.30 -19.87
N ARG A 121 5.24 -14.31 -19.56
CA ARG A 121 3.80 -14.32 -19.85
C ARG A 121 2.95 -14.21 -18.59
N ASN A 122 3.42 -14.81 -17.50
CA ASN A 122 2.66 -15.03 -16.28
C ASN A 122 2.93 -13.96 -15.22
N GLN A 123 3.72 -12.93 -15.52
CA GLN A 123 4.00 -11.82 -14.62
C GLN A 123 4.21 -10.50 -15.36
N ALA A 124 4.20 -9.41 -14.59
CA ALA A 124 4.52 -8.08 -15.08
C ALA A 124 6.04 -7.88 -15.26
N THR A 125 6.39 -7.00 -16.19
CA THR A 125 7.74 -6.53 -16.50
C THR A 125 7.84 -5.02 -16.29
N ASP A 126 9.06 -4.48 -16.27
CA ASP A 126 9.25 -3.03 -16.20
C ASP A 126 8.56 -2.28 -17.34
N SER A 127 8.49 -2.87 -18.54
CA SER A 127 7.79 -2.28 -19.67
C SER A 127 6.27 -2.19 -19.47
N ASP A 128 5.67 -3.13 -18.73
CA ASP A 128 4.23 -3.09 -18.44
C ASP A 128 3.86 -1.85 -17.60
N TYR A 129 4.80 -1.34 -16.81
CA TYR A 129 4.64 -0.13 -16.00
C TYR A 129 5.05 1.17 -16.71
N SER A 130 5.55 1.12 -17.95
CA SER A 130 5.92 2.35 -18.67
C SER A 130 4.68 3.13 -19.07
N ASN A 131 4.43 4.28 -18.44
CA ASN A 131 3.20 5.04 -18.65
C ASN A 131 3.38 6.55 -18.44
N ASP A 132 2.50 7.34 -19.05
CA ASP A 132 2.35 8.79 -18.84
C ASP A 132 1.08 9.16 -18.04
N GLN A 133 0.37 8.13 -17.55
CA GLN A 133 -0.90 8.24 -16.84
C GLN A 133 -0.73 8.51 -15.34
N GLY A 134 0.50 8.41 -14.83
CA GLY A 134 0.83 8.65 -13.42
C GLY A 134 0.64 7.43 -12.52
N TYR A 135 0.72 6.22 -13.07
CA TYR A 135 0.77 4.98 -12.27
C TYR A 135 2.19 4.68 -11.83
N HIS A 136 2.34 4.39 -10.55
CA HIS A 136 3.56 3.94 -9.90
C HIS A 136 3.54 2.42 -9.74
N LYS A 137 4.72 1.85 -9.46
CA LYS A 137 4.86 0.47 -8.97
C LYS A 137 4.60 0.44 -7.47
N GLY A 138 3.33 0.48 -7.09
CA GLY A 138 2.91 0.55 -5.68
C GLY A 138 3.15 -0.78 -4.97
N HIS A 139 3.94 -0.77 -3.90
CA HIS A 139 4.31 -1.96 -3.15
C HIS A 139 3.16 -2.48 -2.28
N LEU A 140 3.07 -3.81 -2.08
CA LEU A 140 2.20 -4.40 -1.06
C LEU A 140 2.95 -4.65 0.25
N TYR A 141 4.17 -5.21 0.17
CA TYR A 141 5.16 -5.11 1.25
C TYR A 141 6.04 -3.88 0.99
N PRO A 142 5.82 -2.76 1.71
CA PRO A 142 6.58 -1.53 1.45
C PRO A 142 8.01 -1.64 1.98
N ASN A 143 8.93 -1.05 1.23
CA ASN A 143 10.35 -1.06 1.57
C ASN A 143 10.63 -0.37 2.93
N SER A 144 9.79 0.58 3.35
CA SER A 144 9.91 1.32 4.61
C SER A 144 9.63 0.46 5.86
N HIS A 145 9.01 -0.71 5.67
CA HIS A 145 8.77 -1.72 6.71
C HIS A 145 9.86 -2.79 6.80
N ALA A 146 10.79 -2.84 5.86
CA ALA A 146 11.80 -3.88 5.82
C ALA A 146 12.90 -3.68 6.87
N PRO A 147 13.35 -4.75 7.57
CA PRO A 147 14.28 -4.67 8.70
C PRO A 147 15.74 -4.39 8.34
N ASP A 148 16.13 -4.66 7.09
CA ASP A 148 17.51 -4.52 6.61
C ASP A 148 17.54 -4.25 5.10
N MET A 149 18.73 -3.95 4.56
CA MET A 149 18.90 -3.58 3.14
C MET A 149 18.57 -4.73 2.17
N ASP A 150 18.78 -5.98 2.55
CA ASP A 150 18.48 -7.12 1.68
C ASP A 150 16.98 -7.43 1.72
N ALA A 151 16.33 -7.28 2.87
CA ALA A 151 14.88 -7.29 2.95
C ALA A 151 14.27 -6.14 2.12
N LYS A 152 14.85 -4.93 2.17
CA LYS A 152 14.44 -3.82 1.29
C LYS A 152 14.57 -4.21 -0.17
N ARG A 153 15.72 -4.75 -0.60
CA ARG A 153 15.93 -5.20 -1.98
C ARG A 153 14.93 -6.27 -2.42
N SER A 154 14.47 -7.13 -1.50
CA SER A 154 13.48 -8.16 -1.80
C SER A 154 12.09 -7.60 -2.09
N THR A 155 11.74 -6.42 -1.55
CA THR A 155 10.42 -5.81 -1.83
C THR A 155 10.29 -5.32 -3.27
N PHE A 156 11.42 -5.06 -3.93
CA PHE A 156 11.51 -4.62 -5.34
C PHE A 156 11.40 -5.79 -6.32
N THR A 157 10.33 -6.55 -6.21
CA THR A 157 9.92 -7.55 -7.20
C THR A 157 8.57 -7.15 -7.77
N LEU A 158 8.39 -7.27 -9.08
CA LEU A 158 7.15 -6.84 -9.75
C LEU A 158 5.93 -7.66 -9.34
N THR A 159 6.15 -8.86 -8.79
CA THR A 159 5.09 -9.67 -8.19
C THR A 159 4.58 -9.12 -6.86
N ASN A 160 5.32 -8.20 -6.21
CA ASN A 160 4.92 -7.48 -5.00
C ASN A 160 4.34 -6.08 -5.29
N ALA A 161 4.10 -5.74 -6.56
CA ALA A 161 3.68 -4.41 -6.96
C ALA A 161 2.40 -4.41 -7.80
N VAL A 162 1.65 -3.30 -7.72
CA VAL A 162 0.49 -3.01 -8.57
C VAL A 162 0.60 -1.63 -9.23
N PRO A 163 -0.12 -1.37 -10.34
CA PRO A 163 -0.33 -0.03 -10.85
C PRO A 163 -1.11 0.82 -9.84
N GLN A 164 -0.41 1.63 -9.06
CA GLN A 164 -1.02 2.48 -8.05
C GLN A 164 -0.99 3.94 -8.49
N VAL A 165 -2.09 4.66 -8.37
CA VAL A 165 -2.14 6.08 -8.73
C VAL A 165 -1.11 6.85 -7.89
N GLY A 166 -0.19 7.59 -8.52
CA GLY A 166 0.96 8.17 -7.83
C GLY A 166 0.61 9.08 -6.66
N SER A 167 -0.46 9.89 -6.79
CA SER A 167 -0.97 10.73 -5.69
C SER A 167 -1.60 9.97 -4.53
N PHE A 168 -2.04 8.73 -4.76
CA PHE A 168 -2.52 7.84 -3.71
C PHE A 168 -1.34 7.12 -3.05
N ASN A 169 -0.44 6.52 -3.86
CA ASN A 169 0.80 5.87 -3.41
C ASN A 169 1.62 6.79 -2.51
N CYS A 170 2.06 7.94 -3.05
CA CYS A 170 2.90 8.91 -2.33
C CYS A 170 2.13 9.79 -1.33
N GLY A 171 0.81 9.61 -1.22
CA GLY A 171 -0.08 10.42 -0.40
C GLY A 171 -0.62 9.64 0.79
N ASN A 172 -1.95 9.44 0.79
CA ASN A 172 -2.61 8.79 1.91
C ASN A 172 -2.18 7.34 2.13
N TRP A 173 -1.70 6.63 1.09
CA TRP A 173 -1.20 5.26 1.23
C TRP A 173 0.14 5.21 1.97
N ALA A 174 1.15 5.94 1.50
CA ALA A 174 2.42 6.12 2.22
C ALA A 174 2.21 6.62 3.66
N GLN A 175 1.23 7.50 3.88
CA GLN A 175 0.91 7.98 5.22
C GLN A 175 0.33 6.88 6.13
N MET A 176 -0.49 5.98 5.58
CA MET A 176 -1.00 4.80 6.29
C MET A 176 0.16 3.84 6.64
N GLU A 177 1.10 3.62 5.72
CA GLU A 177 2.30 2.79 5.95
C GLU A 177 3.13 3.37 7.12
N LYS A 178 3.43 4.67 7.11
CA LYS A 178 4.09 5.35 8.25
C LYS A 178 3.34 5.19 9.57
N ARG A 179 2.02 5.40 9.55
CA ARG A 179 1.16 5.30 10.75
C ARG A 179 1.18 3.89 11.33
N THR A 180 1.06 2.87 10.48
CA THR A 180 1.08 1.46 10.90
C THR A 180 2.45 1.03 11.39
N LYS A 181 3.55 1.41 10.71
CA LYS A 181 4.92 1.22 11.18
C LYS A 181 5.12 1.76 12.60
N CYS A 182 4.81 3.03 12.82
CA CYS A 182 4.94 3.66 14.14
C CYS A 182 4.14 2.91 15.22
N PHE A 183 2.91 2.50 14.90
CA PHE A 183 2.07 1.76 15.84
C PHE A 183 2.70 0.41 16.19
N MET A 184 3.16 -0.34 15.17
CA MET A 184 3.76 -1.65 15.36
C MET A 184 5.06 -1.58 16.15
N GLU A 185 5.93 -0.60 15.88
CA GLU A 185 7.18 -0.42 16.62
C GLU A 185 6.97 -0.09 18.11
N LYS A 186 5.91 0.68 18.42
CA LYS A 186 5.60 1.09 19.80
C LYS A 186 4.86 0.01 20.60
N ASN A 187 4.00 -0.78 19.97
CA ASN A 187 3.02 -1.62 20.68
C ASN A 187 3.12 -3.13 20.41
N CYS A 188 3.67 -3.56 19.27
CA CYS A 188 3.65 -4.96 18.88
C CYS A 188 4.86 -5.70 19.45
N ILE A 189 4.84 -5.98 20.75
CA ILE A 189 5.93 -6.66 21.46
C ILE A 189 5.52 -8.10 21.79
N ASN A 190 6.19 -9.08 21.21
CA ASN A 190 5.91 -10.49 21.49
C ASN A 190 6.38 -10.92 22.89
N ALA A 191 6.13 -12.17 23.26
CA ALA A 191 6.46 -12.72 24.58
C ALA A 191 7.98 -12.70 24.90
N SER A 192 8.83 -12.66 23.88
CA SER A 192 10.29 -12.55 24.04
C SER A 192 10.80 -11.11 24.18
N GLY A 193 9.89 -10.13 24.20
CA GLY A 193 10.24 -8.72 24.29
C GLY A 193 10.70 -8.09 22.97
N LYS A 194 10.50 -8.77 21.83
CA LYS A 194 10.89 -8.28 20.49
C LYS A 194 9.69 -7.71 19.74
N ILE A 195 9.94 -6.76 18.84
CA ILE A 195 8.92 -6.27 17.92
C ILE A 195 8.51 -7.40 16.98
N GLU A 196 7.21 -7.67 16.89
CA GLU A 196 6.65 -8.66 15.98
C GLU A 196 5.19 -8.34 15.65
N ALA A 197 4.90 -8.15 14.38
CA ALA A 197 3.55 -8.07 13.84
C ALA A 197 3.45 -8.85 12.54
N PHE A 198 2.24 -9.28 12.20
CA PHE A 198 1.93 -9.95 10.94
C PHE A 198 1.06 -9.02 10.11
N VAL A 199 1.49 -8.74 8.88
CA VAL A 199 0.82 -7.79 8.01
C VAL A 199 0.42 -8.48 6.71
N VAL A 200 -0.79 -8.20 6.25
CA VAL A 200 -1.30 -8.64 4.96
C VAL A 200 -1.83 -7.42 4.22
N THR A 201 -1.28 -7.17 3.05
CA THR A 201 -1.70 -6.09 2.15
C THR A 201 -2.16 -6.70 0.84
N GLY A 202 -3.27 -6.24 0.27
CA GLY A 202 -3.81 -6.76 -0.97
C GLY A 202 -4.48 -5.71 -1.85
N ALA A 203 -4.79 -6.15 -3.07
CA ALA A 203 -5.35 -5.31 -4.11
C ALA A 203 -6.58 -5.99 -4.74
N GLU A 204 -7.67 -5.24 -4.87
CA GLU A 204 -8.88 -5.70 -5.54
C GLU A 204 -8.80 -5.33 -7.03
N PRO A 205 -8.83 -6.30 -7.96
CA PRO A 205 -8.79 -6.01 -9.39
C PRO A 205 -9.85 -4.99 -9.82
N GLY A 206 -9.50 -4.14 -10.78
CA GLY A 206 -10.42 -3.22 -11.42
C GLY A 206 -10.89 -3.72 -12.79
N ASN A 207 -11.57 -2.83 -13.51
CA ASN A 207 -12.05 -3.09 -14.88
C ASN A 207 -11.13 -2.50 -15.96
N GLU A 208 -10.03 -1.86 -15.56
CA GLU A 208 -9.09 -1.20 -16.46
C GLU A 208 -7.74 -1.93 -16.43
N THR A 209 -6.95 -1.70 -17.47
CA THR A 209 -5.62 -2.30 -17.63
C THR A 209 -4.60 -1.24 -17.98
N LEU A 210 -3.41 -1.33 -17.40
CA LEU A 210 -2.26 -0.54 -17.82
C LEU A 210 -1.63 -1.20 -19.03
N ASN A 211 -1.38 -0.41 -20.09
CA ASN A 211 -0.78 -0.86 -21.35
C ASN A 211 -1.46 -2.07 -22.02
N ASN A 212 -2.71 -2.38 -21.67
CA ASN A 212 -3.44 -3.58 -22.08
C ASN A 212 -2.76 -4.91 -21.67
N THR A 213 -1.82 -4.88 -20.71
CA THR A 213 -1.05 -6.06 -20.31
C THR A 213 -1.28 -6.47 -18.87
N MET A 214 -1.65 -5.55 -17.99
CA MET A 214 -1.84 -5.82 -16.56
C MET A 214 -3.02 -5.04 -15.98
N ASN A 215 -3.68 -5.60 -14.96
CA ASN A 215 -4.84 -4.99 -14.33
C ASN A 215 -4.45 -3.77 -13.47
N ILE A 216 -5.29 -2.73 -13.53
CA ILE A 216 -5.23 -1.61 -12.58
C ILE A 216 -6.23 -1.92 -11.46
N PRO A 217 -5.78 -2.11 -10.20
CA PRO A 217 -6.69 -2.41 -9.11
C PRO A 217 -7.61 -1.23 -8.85
N SER A 218 -8.87 -1.52 -8.49
CA SER A 218 -9.85 -0.50 -8.13
C SER A 218 -9.69 -0.03 -6.68
N ARG A 219 -9.14 -0.88 -5.81
CA ARG A 219 -8.97 -0.63 -4.38
C ARG A 219 -7.74 -1.34 -3.84
N MET A 220 -7.13 -0.74 -2.83
CA MET A 220 -6.07 -1.33 -2.01
C MET A 220 -6.58 -1.52 -0.58
N TRP A 221 -6.08 -2.54 0.10
CA TRP A 221 -6.35 -2.77 1.53
C TRP A 221 -5.11 -3.32 2.24
N SER A 222 -4.99 -3.04 3.54
CA SER A 222 -3.91 -3.55 4.39
C SER A 222 -4.44 -3.80 5.79
N ALA A 223 -3.95 -4.84 6.46
CA ALA A 223 -4.25 -5.08 7.86
C ALA A 223 -3.05 -5.69 8.57
N PHE A 224 -2.91 -5.38 9.85
CA PHE A 224 -1.91 -6.00 10.71
C PHE A 224 -2.55 -6.58 11.97
N CYS A 225 -1.89 -7.58 12.54
CA CYS A 225 -2.22 -8.14 13.84
C CYS A 225 -0.95 -8.45 14.63
N CYS A 226 -0.96 -8.20 15.93
CA CYS A 226 0.17 -8.47 16.81
C CYS A 226 -0.25 -8.64 18.27
N HIS A 227 0.64 -9.23 19.07
CA HIS A 227 0.49 -9.28 20.52
C HIS A 227 1.27 -8.14 21.18
N ASN A 228 0.73 -7.56 22.24
CA ASN A 228 1.46 -6.72 23.17
C ASN A 228 1.62 -7.46 24.51
N SER A 229 2.79 -8.06 24.72
CA SER A 229 3.10 -8.84 25.92
C SER A 229 3.19 -8.01 27.20
N ARG A 230 3.36 -6.69 27.10
CA ARG A 230 3.38 -5.79 28.26
C ARG A 230 1.98 -5.62 28.85
N GLU A 231 0.96 -5.68 28.00
CA GLU A 231 -0.44 -5.48 28.36
C GLU A 231 -1.25 -6.79 28.34
N GLY A 232 -0.70 -7.85 27.74
CA GLY A 232 -1.38 -9.14 27.59
C GLY A 232 -2.54 -9.10 26.58
N VAL A 233 -2.50 -8.18 25.60
CA VAL A 233 -3.57 -7.97 24.62
C VAL A 233 -3.11 -8.23 23.19
N TRP A 234 -4.05 -8.54 22.30
CA TRP A 234 -3.82 -8.58 20.87
C TRP A 234 -4.37 -7.30 20.22
N TYR A 235 -3.58 -6.70 19.35
CA TYR A 235 -3.98 -5.58 18.50
C TYR A 235 -4.24 -6.05 17.07
N SER A 236 -5.26 -5.48 16.44
CA SER A 236 -5.47 -5.59 15.00
C SER A 236 -6.10 -4.31 14.46
N LYS A 237 -5.62 -3.81 13.32
CA LYS A 237 -6.26 -2.74 12.55
C LYS A 237 -6.28 -3.10 11.07
N ALA A 238 -7.27 -2.58 10.35
CA ALA A 238 -7.36 -2.70 8.90
C ALA A 238 -7.54 -1.31 8.28
N TYR A 239 -7.15 -1.20 7.01
CA TYR A 239 -7.20 0.02 6.21
C TYR A 239 -7.60 -0.35 4.79
N TRP A 240 -8.36 0.52 4.13
CA TRP A 240 -8.63 0.39 2.70
C TRP A 240 -8.86 1.74 2.03
N GLY A 241 -8.60 1.84 0.74
CA GLY A 241 -8.84 3.06 -0.02
C GLY A 241 -9.01 2.79 -1.53
N PRO A 242 -9.79 3.62 -2.25
CA PRO A 242 -9.91 3.52 -3.70
C PRO A 242 -8.60 3.96 -4.37
N ASN A 243 -8.16 3.22 -5.39
CA ASN A 243 -6.94 3.52 -6.15
C ASN A 243 -7.22 4.64 -7.19
N VAL A 244 -7.45 5.84 -6.70
CA VAL A 244 -7.83 7.02 -7.49
C VAL A 244 -7.00 8.24 -7.07
N PHE A 245 -7.07 9.33 -7.84
CA PHE A 245 -6.36 10.56 -7.51
C PHE A 245 -6.71 11.05 -6.10
N LYS A 246 -5.69 11.21 -5.25
CA LYS A 246 -5.83 11.55 -3.82
C LYS A 246 -6.85 10.65 -3.08
N GLY A 247 -6.89 9.37 -3.42
CA GLY A 247 -7.74 8.38 -2.75
C GLY A 247 -7.63 8.47 -1.23
N ILE A 248 -8.77 8.42 -0.55
CA ILE A 248 -8.83 8.52 0.92
C ILE A 248 -8.73 7.12 1.52
N VAL A 249 -7.75 6.93 2.40
CA VAL A 249 -7.64 5.72 3.22
C VAL A 249 -8.62 5.82 4.38
N LYS A 250 -9.39 4.75 4.60
CA LYS A 250 -10.28 4.60 5.74
C LYS A 250 -9.71 3.56 6.69
N GLU A 251 -9.65 3.89 7.98
CA GLU A 251 -9.43 2.91 9.03
C GLU A 251 -10.69 2.04 9.20
N SER A 252 -10.49 0.75 9.49
CA SER A 252 -11.52 -0.27 9.62
C SER A 252 -11.02 -1.39 10.54
N SER A 253 -11.83 -2.44 10.71
CA SER A 253 -11.47 -3.66 11.43
C SER A 253 -11.48 -4.90 10.53
N HIS A 254 -10.82 -5.98 10.94
CA HIS A 254 -10.87 -7.23 10.18
C HIS A 254 -12.30 -7.80 10.03
N GLN A 255 -13.19 -7.51 10.99
CA GLN A 255 -14.61 -7.89 10.93
C GLN A 255 -15.37 -7.06 9.89
N GLU A 256 -15.12 -5.76 9.84
CA GLU A 256 -15.70 -4.88 8.83
C GLU A 256 -15.18 -5.21 7.43
N MET A 257 -13.90 -5.58 7.29
CA MET A 257 -13.34 -6.09 6.04
C MET A 257 -14.08 -7.34 5.58
N LYS A 258 -14.34 -8.30 6.49
CA LYS A 258 -15.15 -9.48 6.18
C LYS A 258 -16.59 -9.12 5.81
N ALA A 259 -17.23 -8.23 6.55
CA ALA A 259 -18.62 -7.83 6.30
C ALA A 259 -18.79 -7.05 4.99
N THR A 260 -17.81 -6.23 4.62
CA THR A 260 -17.90 -5.32 3.47
C THR A 260 -17.36 -5.97 2.19
N PHE A 261 -16.30 -6.77 2.30
CA PHE A 261 -15.57 -7.32 1.15
C PHE A 261 -15.54 -8.84 1.11
N GLY A 262 -16.08 -9.53 2.12
CA GLY A 262 -16.00 -10.98 2.23
C GLY A 262 -14.62 -11.52 2.60
N ILE A 263 -13.64 -10.64 2.84
CA ILE A 263 -12.24 -11.03 3.11
C ILE A 263 -12.05 -11.22 4.61
N GLU A 264 -11.78 -12.45 5.04
CA GLU A 264 -11.37 -12.75 6.42
C GLU A 264 -9.85 -12.75 6.51
N ILE A 265 -9.26 -11.64 6.93
CA ILE A 265 -7.79 -11.48 6.91
C ILE A 265 -7.09 -12.27 8.03
N PHE A 266 -7.70 -12.30 9.21
CA PHE A 266 -7.18 -12.98 10.39
C PHE A 266 -8.23 -13.91 11.01
N PRO A 267 -7.83 -15.01 11.66
CA PRO A 267 -8.76 -15.96 12.29
C PRO A 267 -9.71 -15.30 13.28
N VAL A 268 -10.96 -15.78 13.33
CA VAL A 268 -12.01 -15.33 14.26
C VAL A 268 -11.57 -15.31 15.73
N MET A 269 -10.58 -16.13 16.12
CA MET A 269 -10.03 -16.16 17.48
C MET A 269 -9.37 -14.85 17.93
N PHE A 270 -9.15 -13.89 17.02
CA PHE A 270 -8.68 -12.54 17.35
C PHE A 270 -9.83 -11.54 17.47
N SER A 271 -10.95 -11.95 18.09
CA SER A 271 -12.06 -11.03 18.37
C SER A 271 -11.87 -10.27 19.70
N PHE A 272 -11.32 -9.05 19.57
CA PHE A 272 -11.51 -7.81 20.36
C PHE A 272 -11.24 -7.76 21.88
N LEU A 273 -10.35 -6.83 22.24
CA LEU A 273 -10.72 -5.75 23.15
C LEU A 273 -10.88 -4.47 22.31
N ASN A 274 -12.14 -4.04 22.11
CA ASN A 274 -12.41 -2.65 21.76
C ASN A 274 -11.80 -1.75 22.83
N ASN A 275 -11.29 -0.60 22.39
CA ASN A 275 -10.92 0.56 23.20
C ASN A 275 -9.66 0.44 24.06
N VAL A 276 -8.49 0.63 23.45
CA VAL A 276 -7.72 1.81 23.90
C VAL A 276 -8.50 3.01 23.40
N ASP A 277 -9.48 3.41 24.22
CA ASP A 277 -10.27 4.64 24.17
C ASP A 277 -10.14 5.47 22.87
N SER A 278 -11.16 5.42 22.01
CA SER A 278 -11.25 6.30 20.83
C SER A 278 -11.24 7.80 21.18
N SER A 279 -11.25 8.18 22.47
CA SER A 279 -11.04 9.56 22.92
C SER A 279 -9.57 9.99 22.95
N ARG A 280 -8.62 9.04 22.85
CA ARG A 280 -7.18 9.32 22.75
C ARG A 280 -6.63 8.79 21.44
N THR A 281 -6.71 9.62 20.39
CA THR A 281 -5.92 9.45 19.16
C THR A 281 -4.49 9.02 19.52
N HIS A 282 -4.05 7.87 19.00
CA HIS A 282 -2.75 7.30 19.32
C HIS A 282 -1.64 8.30 18.92
N PRO A 283 -0.49 8.40 19.63
CA PRO A 283 0.58 9.33 19.26
C PRO A 283 0.99 9.21 17.78
N CYS A 284 1.02 7.99 17.24
CA CYS A 284 1.27 7.76 15.82
C CYS A 284 0.23 8.39 14.90
N GLU A 285 -1.04 8.50 15.29
CA GLU A 285 -2.06 9.16 14.48
C GLU A 285 -1.82 10.68 14.41
N LYS A 286 -1.33 11.27 15.50
CA LYS A 286 -0.93 12.69 15.54
C LYS A 286 0.38 12.97 14.82
N GLU A 287 1.36 12.08 14.96
CA GLU A 287 2.66 12.16 14.27
C GLU A 287 2.49 11.96 12.77
N ASN A 288 1.49 11.17 12.36
CA ASN A 288 1.24 10.77 10.98
C ASN A 288 -0.26 10.96 10.63
N PRO A 289 -0.76 12.21 10.59
CA PRO A 289 -2.17 12.51 10.29
C PRO A 289 -2.49 12.23 8.83
N PHE A 290 -3.67 11.69 8.55
CA PHE A 290 -4.14 11.63 7.16
C PHE A 290 -4.39 13.04 6.63
N GLN A 291 -4.24 13.26 5.32
CA GLN A 291 -4.45 14.60 4.74
C GLN A 291 -5.86 15.16 5.04
N SER A 292 -6.86 14.29 5.13
CA SER A 292 -8.23 14.65 5.49
C SER A 292 -8.41 15.08 6.96
N GLU A 293 -7.46 14.78 7.84
CA GLU A 293 -7.50 15.10 9.28
C GLU A 293 -6.84 16.46 9.59
N ILE A 294 -6.15 17.08 8.62
CA ILE A 294 -5.50 18.37 8.78
C ILE A 294 -6.54 19.49 8.58
N THR A 295 -7.31 19.81 9.62
CA THR A 295 -8.10 21.05 9.66
C THR A 295 -7.17 22.25 9.90
N THR A 296 -7.13 23.19 8.95
CA THR A 296 -6.45 24.48 9.13
C THR A 296 -7.25 25.37 10.08
N ASP A 297 -7.10 25.16 11.39
CA ASP A 297 -7.38 26.20 12.39
C ASP A 297 -6.18 27.15 12.46
N THR A 298 -5.93 27.87 11.37
CA THR A 298 -5.06 29.04 11.42
C THR A 298 -5.95 30.26 11.25
N ALA A 299 -6.27 30.90 12.37
CA ALA A 299 -6.86 32.23 12.38
C ALA A 299 -6.05 33.18 11.47
N PRO A 300 -6.69 34.15 10.77
CA PRO A 300 -5.96 35.07 9.91
C PRO A 300 -4.88 35.80 10.71
N PRO A 301 -3.67 36.03 10.15
CA PRO A 301 -2.64 36.76 10.87
C PRO A 301 -3.09 38.21 11.09
N SER A 302 -3.13 38.63 12.36
CA SER A 302 -3.25 40.04 12.74
C SER A 302 -2.01 40.78 12.23
N THR A 303 -2.18 41.62 11.22
CA THR A 303 -1.13 42.52 10.73
C THR A 303 -0.97 43.67 11.73
N THR A 304 0.10 43.64 12.53
CA THR A 304 0.63 44.83 13.21
C THR A 304 1.55 45.59 12.25
N ASP A 305 1.09 46.77 11.84
CA ASP A 305 1.86 47.75 11.06
C ASP A 305 3.02 48.33 11.89
N HIS A 306 4.22 48.29 11.34
CA HIS A 306 5.32 49.19 11.72
C HIS A 306 5.66 50.12 10.55
N SER A 307 5.34 51.39 10.75
CA SER A 307 5.68 52.61 9.98
C SER A 307 7.20 52.76 9.72
N SER A 308 7.71 53.14 8.54
CA SER A 308 7.86 54.52 7.97
C SER A 308 8.99 54.49 6.89
N PRO A 309 9.29 55.56 6.09
CA PRO A 309 8.44 56.63 5.55
C PRO A 309 8.69 57.00 4.04
N ALA A 310 7.66 57.62 3.45
CA ALA A 310 7.63 58.73 2.48
C ALA A 310 8.45 58.71 1.17
N GLU A 311 7.71 58.74 0.05
CA GLU A 311 8.00 59.68 -1.04
C GLU A 311 6.69 60.19 -1.68
N LYS A 312 6.72 61.43 -2.16
CA LYS A 312 5.59 62.34 -2.37
C LYS A 312 5.51 62.70 -3.86
N THR A 313 4.32 62.67 -4.47
CA THR A 313 3.92 63.49 -5.65
C THR A 313 2.43 63.20 -5.99
N THR A 314 1.51 64.08 -5.58
CA THR A 314 0.76 65.10 -6.38
C THR A 314 -0.46 64.61 -7.21
N PHE A 315 -1.64 65.01 -6.72
CA PHE A 315 -3.05 65.16 -7.22
C PHE A 315 -3.30 65.51 -8.72
N PRO A 316 -4.55 65.53 -9.30
CA PRO A 316 -5.90 65.73 -8.69
C PRO A 316 -7.12 64.91 -9.28
N PRO A 317 -8.39 65.16 -8.84
CA PRO A 317 -9.54 64.23 -8.92
C PRO A 317 -10.77 64.70 -9.77
N ASN A 318 -11.90 63.97 -9.61
CA ASN A 318 -13.32 64.22 -9.99
C ASN A 318 -13.75 63.76 -11.41
N SER A 319 -14.97 63.28 -11.71
CA SER A 319 -16.29 63.19 -11.04
C SER A 319 -17.28 62.33 -11.87
N THR A 320 -18.31 61.79 -11.22
CA THR A 320 -19.59 61.13 -11.64
C THR A 320 -20.48 62.00 -12.59
N PRO A 321 -21.77 61.68 -13.01
CA PRO A 321 -22.67 60.49 -12.89
C PRO A 321 -23.67 60.16 -14.07
N ALA A 322 -24.53 59.14 -13.85
CA ALA A 322 -25.98 58.99 -14.21
C ALA A 322 -26.48 58.20 -15.47
N SER A 323 -27.09 57.01 -15.21
CA SER A 323 -28.46 56.43 -15.53
C SER A 323 -29.37 56.99 -16.68
N PRO A 324 -30.53 56.38 -17.11
CA PRO A 324 -31.25 55.13 -16.69
C PRO A 324 -32.10 54.31 -17.77
N MET A 325 -32.83 53.26 -17.30
CA MET A 325 -34.23 52.81 -17.65
C MET A 325 -34.62 51.64 -18.64
N THR A 326 -35.04 50.49 -18.05
CA THR A 326 -36.31 49.67 -18.24
C THR A 326 -36.58 48.76 -19.49
N PRO A 327 -37.64 47.89 -19.56
CA PRO A 327 -37.83 46.57 -18.87
C PRO A 327 -38.48 45.41 -19.72
N LYS A 328 -38.64 44.22 -19.09
CA LYS A 328 -39.57 43.07 -19.38
C LYS A 328 -39.28 42.09 -20.55
N THR A 329 -39.33 40.77 -20.27
CA THR A 329 -40.49 39.87 -20.56
C THR A 329 -40.17 38.40 -20.17
N THR A 330 -41.16 37.75 -19.55
CA THR A 330 -41.22 36.33 -19.14
C THR A 330 -41.55 35.41 -20.32
N THR A 331 -40.95 34.22 -20.41
CA THR A 331 -41.60 33.06 -21.07
C THR A 331 -41.10 31.75 -20.45
N THR A 332 -42.05 30.94 -19.97
CA THR A 332 -41.88 29.58 -19.48
C THR A 332 -42.08 28.60 -20.65
N LEU A 333 -41.20 27.61 -20.82
CA LEU A 333 -41.47 26.43 -21.65
C LEU A 333 -40.76 25.21 -21.05
N ALA A 334 -41.50 24.11 -20.96
CA ALA A 334 -41.12 22.86 -20.33
C ALA A 334 -40.51 21.85 -21.33
N ALA A 335 -39.81 20.86 -20.73
CA ALA A 335 -39.50 19.52 -21.22
C ALA A 335 -38.41 19.31 -22.30
N ALA A 336 -37.31 18.67 -21.88
CA ALA A 336 -36.74 17.50 -22.55
C ALA A 336 -35.78 16.77 -21.60
N THR A 337 -36.20 15.60 -21.10
CA THR A 337 -35.36 14.66 -20.37
C THR A 337 -34.34 14.08 -21.35
N LYS A 338 -33.08 14.52 -21.25
CA LYS A 338 -31.94 13.84 -21.88
C LYS A 338 -31.19 13.10 -20.79
N THR A 339 -31.23 11.78 -20.88
CA THR A 339 -30.39 10.85 -20.14
C THR A 339 -28.92 11.16 -20.46
N THR A 340 -28.21 11.77 -19.50
CA THR A 340 -26.76 11.96 -19.59
C THR A 340 -26.08 10.70 -19.07
N GLN A 341 -25.56 9.92 -20.01
CA GLN A 341 -24.48 8.94 -19.78
C GLN A 341 -23.34 9.64 -19.01
N PRO A 342 -22.72 9.02 -17.99
CA PRO A 342 -21.58 9.63 -17.32
C PRO A 342 -20.41 9.66 -18.31
N THR A 343 -20.08 10.84 -18.80
CA THR A 343 -18.81 11.10 -19.48
C THR A 343 -17.70 10.78 -18.48
N SER A 344 -16.87 9.79 -18.80
CA SER A 344 -15.62 9.52 -18.11
C SER A 344 -14.72 10.75 -18.24
N ILE A 345 -14.68 11.57 -17.19
CA ILE A 345 -13.69 12.64 -17.09
C ILE A 345 -12.38 11.96 -16.70
N THR A 346 -11.61 11.52 -17.71
CA THR A 346 -10.18 11.28 -17.55
C THR A 346 -9.54 12.64 -17.31
N SER A 347 -9.53 13.07 -16.04
CA SER A 347 -8.82 14.28 -15.65
C SER A 347 -7.33 14.00 -15.78
N ARG A 348 -6.70 14.63 -16.78
CA ARG A 348 -5.25 14.77 -16.86
C ARG A 348 -4.81 15.67 -15.69
N TYR A 349 -4.37 15.07 -14.59
CA TYR A 349 -3.77 15.81 -13.48
C TYR A 349 -2.26 15.92 -13.70
N THR A 350 -1.82 17.15 -14.00
CA THR A 350 -0.50 17.55 -14.51
C THR A 350 0.59 17.75 -13.45
N SER A 351 0.67 16.87 -12.44
CA SER A 351 1.90 16.76 -11.66
C SER A 351 2.26 15.28 -11.58
N VAL A 352 3.16 14.85 -12.48
CA VAL A 352 3.80 13.54 -12.37
C VAL A 352 4.63 13.58 -11.09
N ILE A 353 4.12 12.98 -10.02
CA ILE A 353 4.85 12.81 -8.77
C ILE A 353 5.93 11.76 -9.09
N ASN A 354 7.19 12.03 -8.74
CA ASN A 354 8.22 11.03 -8.89
C ASN A 354 8.06 9.98 -7.78
N GLN A 355 8.02 8.70 -8.15
CA GLN A 355 7.89 7.61 -7.18
C GLN A 355 9.10 7.54 -6.23
N GLU A 356 10.32 7.75 -6.74
CA GLU A 356 11.53 7.61 -5.94
C GLU A 356 11.59 8.65 -4.81
N ASP A 357 11.20 9.89 -5.11
CA ASP A 357 11.17 10.98 -4.13
C ASP A 357 10.27 10.63 -2.94
N CYS A 358 9.12 9.99 -3.19
CA CYS A 358 8.17 9.69 -2.13
C CYS A 358 8.58 8.47 -1.28
N GLU A 359 9.27 7.49 -1.89
CA GLU A 359 9.83 6.35 -1.18
C GLU A 359 11.04 6.74 -0.31
N ASP A 360 11.80 7.79 -0.71
CA ASP A 360 12.84 8.40 0.12
C ASP A 360 12.25 9.27 1.25
N ASP A 361 11.17 10.02 0.98
CA ASP A 361 10.43 10.82 1.98
C ASP A 361 9.70 9.95 3.03
N GLU A 362 9.48 8.67 2.74
CA GLU A 362 9.04 7.70 3.73
C GLU A 362 10.05 7.48 4.86
N GLU A 363 11.32 7.78 4.61
CA GLU A 363 12.44 7.36 5.45
C GLU A 363 13.11 8.54 6.17
N THR A 364 12.86 9.79 5.76
CA THR A 364 13.52 10.99 6.30
C THR A 364 12.74 11.70 7.40
N ASN A 365 11.44 11.45 7.54
CA ASN A 365 10.53 12.11 8.49
C ASN A 365 10.20 11.28 9.76
N SER A 366 11.03 10.29 10.11
CA SER A 366 10.87 9.46 11.34
C SER A 366 11.81 9.87 12.47
#